data_AF-A0A1T4ZJF5-F1
#
_entry.id   AF-A0A1T4ZJF5-F1
#
_cell.length_a   1.000
_cell.length_b   1.000
_cell.length_c   1.000
_cell.angle_alpha   90.00
_cell.angle_beta   90.00
_cell.angle_gamma   90.00
#
_symmetry.space_group_name_H-M   'P 1'
#
loop_
_entity.id
_entity.type
_entity.pdbx_description
1 polymer ?
#
loop_
_entity_poly.entity_id
_entity_poly.type
_entity_poly.pdbx_seq_one_letter_code
_entity_poly.pdbx_strand_id
1 'polypeptide(L)' 'MAVSGNADYIITGDKDLLVLNPFRAISIITVDQFLLLI' A
#
# COMPACT_ATOMS: atom_id res chain seq x y z
N MET A 1 -7.77 8.82 3.20
CA MET A 1 -6.67 9.78 3.48
C MET A 1 -5.42 9.54 2.65
N ALA A 2 -5.11 8.31 2.18
CA ALA A 2 -3.90 8.04 1.39
C ALA A 2 -3.75 8.93 0.13
N VAL A 3 -4.81 9.08 -0.66
CA VAL A 3 -4.81 9.93 -1.87
C VAL A 3 -4.65 11.41 -1.52
N SER A 4 -5.42 11.90 -0.54
CA SER A 4 -5.35 13.31 -0.10
C SER A 4 -4.04 13.67 0.58
N GLY A 5 -3.34 12.67 1.13
CA GLY A 5 -2.03 12.82 1.76
C GLY A 5 -0.85 12.59 0.82
N ASN A 6 -1.08 12.33 -0.47
CA ASN A 6 -0.04 11.98 -1.46
C ASN A 6 0.88 10.85 -0.96
N ALA A 7 0.30 9.80 -0.38
CA ALA A 7 1.08 8.68 0.12
C ALA A 7 1.68 7.87 -1.04
N ASP A 8 2.94 7.46 -0.93
CA ASP A 8 3.57 6.54 -1.88
C ASP A 8 3.13 5.09 -1.66
N TYR A 9 2.82 4.73 -0.40
CA TYR A 9 2.46 3.37 0.01
C TYR A 9 1.23 3.34 0.94
N ILE A 10 0.43 2.29 0.79
CA ILE A 10 -0.50 1.81 1.81
C ILE A 10 0.06 0.46 2.30
N ILE A 11 0.42 0.39 3.58
CA ILE A 11 0.92 -0.84 4.19
C ILE A 11 -0.23 -1.49 4.95
N THR A 12 -0.64 -2.69 4.55
CA THR A 12 -1.78 -3.38 5.18
C THR A 12 -1.68 -4.91 5.05
N GLY A 13 -2.32 -5.63 5.98
CA GLY A 13 -2.56 -7.07 5.90
C GLY A 13 -3.95 -7.44 5.38
N ASP A 14 -4.80 -6.45 5.08
CA ASP A 14 -6.15 -6.65 4.57
C ASP A 14 -6.13 -7.16 3.12
N LYS A 15 -6.67 -8.36 2.91
CA LYS A 15 -6.68 -9.03 1.59
C LYS A 15 -7.55 -8.32 0.57
N ASP A 16 -8.64 -7.70 1.00
CA ASP A 16 -9.57 -7.00 0.12
C ASP A 16 -8.95 -5.69 -0.37
N LEU A 17 -8.10 -5.05 0.44
CA LEU A 17 -7.32 -3.90 -0.02
C LEU A 17 -6.14 -4.30 -0.92
N LEU A 18 -5.46 -5.41 -0.62
CA LEU A 18 -4.30 -5.86 -1.38
C LEU A 18 -4.63 -6.16 -2.86
N VAL A 19 -5.84 -6.66 -3.15
CA VAL A 19 -6.27 -6.91 -4.54
C VAL A 19 -6.48 -5.63 -5.36
N LEU A 20 -6.56 -4.47 -4.70
CA LEU A 20 -6.68 -3.17 -5.37
C LEU A 20 -5.32 -2.57 -5.77
N ASN A 21 -4.20 -3.28 -5.57
CA ASN A 21 -2.87 -2.80 -5.90
C ASN A 21 -2.63 -2.71 -7.43
N PRO A 22 -2.19 -1.57 -7.99
CA PRO A 22 -2.03 -0.26 -7.33
C PRO A 22 -3.35 0.52 -7.26
N PHE A 23 -3.55 1.27 -6.17
CA PHE A 23 -4.73 2.11 -6.00
C PHE A 23 -4.39 3.58 -6.26
N ARG A 24 -4.84 4.11 -7.40
CA ARG A 24 -4.60 5.51 -7.81
C ARG A 24 -3.12 5.90 -7.74
N ALA A 25 -2.25 5.05 -8.32
CA ALA A 25 -0.80 5.16 -8.31
C ALA A 25 -0.10 4.97 -6.95
N ILE A 26 -0.85 4.70 -5.88
CA ILE A 26 -0.30 4.34 -4.57
C ILE A 26 -0.11 2.82 -4.52
N SER A 27 1.09 2.38 -4.15
CA SER A 27 1.37 0.95 -4.00
C SER A 27 0.76 0.42 -2.72
N ILE A 28 0.03 -0.69 -2.80
CA ILE A 28 -0.51 -1.39 -1.62
C ILE A 28 0.34 -2.63 -1.39
N ILE A 29 1.01 -2.69 -0.24
CA ILE A 29 1.96 -3.76 0.11
C ILE A 29 1.72 -4.28 1.51
N THR A 30 2.24 -5.47 1.81
CA THR A 30 2.25 -6.03 3.16
C THR A 30 3.38 -5.43 4.00
N VAL A 31 3.30 -5.59 5.32
CA VAL A 31 4.38 -5.20 6.24
C VAL A 31 5.68 -5.94 5.90
N ASP A 32 5.60 -7.24 5.59
CA ASP A 32 6.78 -8.04 5.21
C ASP A 32 7.44 -7.51 3.94
N GLN A 33 6.66 -7.12 2.94
CA GLN A 33 7.18 -6.51 1.71
C GLN A 33 7.83 -5.15 1.98
N PHE A 34 7.25 -4.34 2.87
CA PHE A 34 7.83 -3.05 3.25
C PHE A 34 9.19 -3.21 3.95
N LEU A 35 9.32 -4.20 4.85
CA LEU A 35 10.58 -4.49 5.55
C LEU A 35 11.70 -4.98 4.62
N LEU A 36 11.38 -5.38 3.38
CA LEU A 36 12.38 -5.75 2.36
C LEU A 36 12.83 -4.56 1.49
N LEU A 37 12.21 -3.38 1.63
CA LEU A 37 12.60 -2.17 0.88
C LEU A 37 13.75 -1.39 1.53
N ILE A 38 14.08 -1.71 2.78
CA ILE A 38 15.13 -1.06 3.59
C ILE A 38 16.45 -1.81 3.53
#